data_AF-A0A7Y9F4K8-F1
#
_entry.id   AF-A0A7Y9F4K8-F1
#
_cell.length_a   1.000
_cell.length_b   1.000
_cell.length_c   1.000
_cell.angle_alpha   90.00
_cell.angle_beta   90.00
_cell.angle_gamma   90.00
#
_symmetry.space_group_name_H-M   'P 1'
#
loop_
_entity.id
_entity.type
_entity.pdbx_description
1 polymer ?
#
loop_
_entity_poly.entity_id
_entity_poly.type
_entity_poly.pdbx_seq_one_letter_code
_entity_poly.pdbx_strand_id
1 'polypeptide(L)'
;MSISERSTIEETHASGTRAGWTTRRVVLAAVLALLLVSLGYVGGARSPWMAHHPSVVSGTAERVPANVPYAYFQPDDGDKFAFRLDDVAWESGDRVGSGNIPPCLREAGESVAVHAGVIEVARPYGSGSYRQVLSVTCLD
;
A
#
# COMPACT_ATOMS: atom_id res chain seq x y z
N MET A 1 -22.17 90.37 10.82
CA MET A 1 -21.37 90.31 9.58
C MET A 1 -20.42 89.13 9.73
N SER A 2 -20.47 88.17 8.78
CA SER A 2 -19.75 86.87 8.70
C SER A 2 -20.16 85.81 9.75
N ILE A 3 -20.97 84.77 9.49
CA ILE A 3 -20.94 83.65 8.50
C ILE A 3 -19.63 82.87 8.53
N SER A 4 -19.65 81.65 9.08
CA SER A 4 -19.32 80.42 8.34
C SER A 4 -19.61 79.17 9.18
N GLU A 5 -20.69 78.46 8.83
CA GLU A 5 -20.86 77.03 9.04
C GLU A 5 -19.76 76.25 8.28
N ARG A 6 -19.28 75.14 8.85
CA ARG A 6 -19.13 73.87 8.11
C ARG A 6 -18.80 72.71 9.04
N SER A 7 -19.75 71.79 9.07
CA SER A 7 -19.61 70.39 9.44
C SER A 7 -18.53 69.69 8.60
N THR A 8 -17.71 68.87 9.23
CA THR A 8 -17.22 67.65 8.57
C THR A 8 -17.14 66.54 9.61
N ILE A 9 -18.15 65.67 9.57
CA ILE A 9 -18.15 64.36 10.20
C ILE A 9 -17.08 63.56 9.46
N GLU A 10 -15.99 63.24 10.15
CA GLU A 10 -14.93 62.38 9.62
C GLU A 10 -15.39 60.93 9.79
N GLU A 11 -16.22 60.46 8.83
CA GLU A 11 -16.44 59.03 8.60
C GLU A 11 -15.11 58.43 8.16
N THR A 12 -14.32 57.94 9.11
CA THR A 12 -13.20 57.05 8.83
C THR A 12 -13.77 55.70 8.43
N HIS A 13 -14.17 55.59 7.16
CA HIS A 13 -14.42 54.32 6.50
C HIS A 13 -13.19 53.43 6.68
N ALA A 14 -13.32 52.42 7.55
CA ALA A 14 -12.44 51.28 7.59
C ALA A 14 -12.59 50.52 6.26
N SER A 15 -11.87 51.00 5.24
CA SER A 15 -11.71 50.33 3.96
C SER A 15 -10.89 49.08 4.23
N GLY A 16 -11.59 47.96 4.41
CA GLY A 16 -11.00 46.64 4.46
C GLY A 16 -10.25 46.38 3.17
N THR A 17 -8.93 46.54 3.21
CA THR A 17 -8.01 46.12 2.16
C THR A 17 -8.10 44.61 2.05
N ARG A 18 -9.02 44.11 1.22
CA ARG A 18 -8.94 42.75 0.67
C ARG A 18 -7.62 42.70 -0.07
N ALA A 19 -6.61 42.11 0.57
CA ALA A 19 -5.29 41.93 0.01
C ALA A 19 -5.45 41.18 -1.32
N GLY A 20 -5.38 41.93 -2.42
CA GLY A 20 -5.41 41.41 -3.77
C GLY A 20 -4.16 40.55 -3.96
N TRP A 21 -4.29 39.26 -3.68
CA TRP A 21 -3.29 38.30 -4.12
C TRP A 21 -3.25 38.39 -5.64
N THR A 22 -2.13 38.87 -6.18
CA THR A 22 -1.89 38.89 -7.62
C THR A 22 -2.11 37.48 -8.16
N THR A 23 -2.80 37.33 -9.28
CA THR A 23 -3.12 36.04 -9.91
C THR A 23 -1.90 35.11 -9.98
N ARG A 24 -0.71 35.69 -10.20
CA ARG A 24 0.58 35.01 -10.18
C ARG A 24 0.89 34.30 -8.85
N ARG A 25 0.58 34.90 -7.70
CA ARG A 25 0.77 34.28 -6.37
C ARG A 25 -0.21 33.14 -6.13
N VAL A 26 -1.46 33.27 -6.58
CA VAL A 26 -2.47 32.20 -6.50
C VAL A 26 -2.04 31.00 -7.34
N VAL A 27 -1.60 31.24 -8.58
CA VAL A 27 -1.10 30.18 -9.47
C VAL A 27 0.13 29.50 -8.87
N LEU A 28 1.09 30.26 -8.35
CA LEU A 28 2.28 29.70 -7.68
C LEU A 28 1.90 28.83 -6.48
N ALA A 29 0.98 29.28 -5.62
CA ALA A 29 0.51 28.52 -4.49
C ALA A 29 -0.20 27.22 -4.90
N ALA A 30 -1.03 27.28 -5.95
CA ALA A 30 -1.71 26.09 -6.49
C ALA A 30 -0.73 25.07 -7.07
N VAL A 31 0.28 25.52 -7.83
CA VAL A 31 1.34 24.65 -8.36
C VAL A 31 2.15 24.02 -7.23
N LEU A 32 2.50 24.80 -6.21
CA LEU A 32 3.24 24.29 -5.06
C LEU A 32 2.43 23.25 -4.28
N ALA A 33 1.13 23.50 -4.10
CA ALA A 33 0.22 22.56 -3.43
C ALA A 33 0.11 21.25 -4.23
N LEU A 34 -0.05 21.32 -5.55
CA LEU A 34 -0.06 20.13 -6.42
C LEU A 34 1.27 19.37 -6.38
N LEU A 35 2.40 20.07 -6.34
CA LEU A 35 3.71 19.46 -6.14
C LEU A 35 3.79 18.74 -4.79
N LEU A 36 3.36 19.37 -3.69
CA LEU A 36 3.38 18.73 -2.38
C LEU A 36 2.45 17.51 -2.32
N VAL A 37 1.26 17.58 -2.92
CA VAL A 37 0.32 16.46 -2.99
C VAL A 37 0.92 15.32 -3.82
N SER A 38 1.52 15.61 -4.98
CA SER A 38 2.14 14.58 -5.81
C SER A 38 3.37 13.95 -5.15
N LEU A 39 4.24 14.74 -4.50
CA LEU A 39 5.35 14.20 -3.71
C LEU A 39 4.85 13.36 -2.52
N GLY A 40 3.83 13.84 -1.81
CA GLY A 40 3.20 13.11 -0.70
C GLY A 40 2.55 11.80 -1.16
N TYR A 41 1.90 11.81 -2.32
CA TYR A 41 1.32 10.62 -2.94
C TYR A 41 2.39 9.61 -3.37
N VAL A 42 3.46 10.06 -4.03
CA VAL A 42 4.54 9.17 -4.46
C VAL A 42 5.32 8.61 -3.25
N GLY A 43 5.58 9.44 -2.24
CA GLY A 43 6.21 9.02 -1.00
C GLY A 43 5.32 8.08 -0.19
N GLY A 44 4.00 8.34 -0.17
CA GLY A 44 2.99 7.48 0.44
C GLY A 44 2.86 6.14 -0.28
N ALA A 45 2.77 6.14 -1.61
CA ALA A 45 2.67 4.93 -2.43
C ALA A 45 3.88 4.01 -2.31
N ARG A 46 5.06 4.58 -2.04
CA ARG A 46 6.29 3.82 -1.73
C ARG A 46 6.53 3.66 -0.24
N SER A 47 5.59 4.11 0.59
CA SER A 47 5.70 3.96 2.03
C SER A 47 5.62 2.48 2.36
N PRO A 48 6.54 1.93 3.15
CA PRO A 48 6.47 0.57 3.66
C PRO A 48 5.22 0.33 4.54
N TRP A 49 4.48 1.40 4.86
CA TRP A 49 3.24 1.39 5.64
C TRP A 49 1.97 1.44 4.77
N MET A 50 2.08 1.60 3.44
CA MET A 50 0.92 1.40 2.58
C MET A 50 0.65 -0.11 2.48
N ALA A 51 -0.61 -0.50 2.59
CA ALA A 51 -1.02 -1.88 2.42
C ALA A 51 -0.65 -2.33 1.00
N HIS A 52 0.45 -3.05 0.86
CA HIS A 52 0.80 -3.69 -0.41
C HIS A 52 -0.33 -4.66 -0.75
N HIS A 53 -1.00 -4.45 -1.88
CA HIS A 53 -2.02 -5.38 -2.33
C HIS A 53 -1.34 -6.72 -2.64
N PRO A 54 -1.85 -7.84 -2.10
CA PRO A 54 -1.34 -9.15 -2.47
C PRO A 54 -1.45 -9.33 -4.00
N SER A 55 -0.37 -9.75 -4.63
CA SER A 55 -0.38 -10.15 -6.04
C SER A 55 -0.49 -11.66 -6.15
N VAL A 56 -1.22 -12.13 -7.14
CA VAL A 56 -1.32 -13.57 -7.44
C VAL A 56 -0.18 -13.95 -8.39
N VAL A 57 0.63 -14.92 -7.99
CA VAL A 57 1.82 -15.37 -8.71
C VAL A 57 1.74 -16.88 -8.93
N SER A 58 1.97 -17.32 -10.16
CA SER A 58 2.09 -18.74 -10.50
C SER A 58 3.43 -19.31 -10.09
N GLY A 59 3.45 -20.58 -9.71
CA GLY A 59 4.68 -21.29 -9.42
C GLY A 59 4.43 -22.70 -8.91
N THR A 60 5.45 -23.24 -8.26
CA THR A 60 5.39 -24.56 -7.62
C THR A 60 5.56 -24.43 -6.11
N ALA A 61 4.82 -25.24 -5.36
CA ALA A 61 4.96 -25.35 -3.92
C ALA A 61 5.33 -26.78 -3.53
N GLU A 62 6.18 -26.91 -2.52
CA GLU A 62 6.69 -28.19 -2.04
C GLU A 62 6.68 -28.18 -0.51
N ARG A 63 5.94 -29.13 0.10
CA ARG A 63 5.97 -29.30 1.55
C ARG A 63 7.26 -29.99 1.97
N VAL A 64 7.92 -29.45 3.00
CA VAL A 64 9.13 -30.06 3.55
C VAL A 64 8.81 -31.45 4.13
N PRO A 65 9.62 -32.49 3.83
CA PRO A 65 9.36 -33.87 4.30
C PRO A 65 9.58 -34.09 5.80
N ALA A 66 10.03 -33.08 6.54
CA ALA A 66 10.11 -33.12 7.99
C ALA A 66 8.75 -32.84 8.64
N ASN A 67 8.55 -33.26 9.89
CA ASN A 67 7.38 -32.92 10.72
C ASN A 67 7.40 -31.45 11.16
N VAL A 68 7.56 -30.55 10.20
CA VAL A 68 7.59 -29.10 10.38
C VAL A 68 6.50 -28.46 9.52
N PRO A 69 5.78 -27.44 10.01
CA PRO A 69 4.68 -26.81 9.28
C PRO A 69 5.19 -25.82 8.23
N TYR A 70 6.18 -26.22 7.42
CA TYR A 70 6.79 -25.38 6.40
C TYR A 70 6.67 -25.99 5.01
N ALA A 71 6.52 -25.11 4.03
CA ALA A 71 6.65 -25.42 2.63
C ALA A 71 7.52 -24.35 1.96
N TYR A 72 8.06 -24.69 0.80
CA TYR A 72 8.72 -23.73 -0.06
C TYR A 72 7.82 -23.41 -1.25
N PHE A 73 7.80 -22.14 -1.63
CA PHE A 73 7.20 -21.69 -2.87
C PHE A 73 8.31 -21.20 -3.80
N GLN A 74 8.30 -21.70 -5.03
CA GLN A 74 9.17 -21.28 -6.13
C GLN A 74 8.27 -20.63 -7.19
N PRO A 75 8.25 -19.29 -7.29
CA PRO A 75 7.55 -18.63 -8.38
C PRO A 75 8.20 -18.98 -9.72
N ASP A 76 7.43 -18.86 -10.80
CA ASP A 76 7.95 -19.03 -12.17
C ASP A 76 9.05 -18.00 -12.49
N ASP A 77 8.94 -16.80 -11.90
CA ASP A 77 9.93 -15.73 -12.00
C ASP A 77 10.32 -15.21 -10.60
N GLY A 78 11.53 -15.60 -10.17
CA GLY A 78 12.15 -15.15 -8.92
C GLY A 78 12.73 -16.28 -8.08
N ASP A 79 13.12 -15.94 -6.86
CA ASP A 79 13.77 -16.87 -5.94
C ASP A 79 12.79 -17.73 -5.15
N LYS A 80 13.22 -18.93 -4.74
CA LYS A 80 12.52 -19.80 -3.79
C LYS A 80 12.46 -19.12 -2.42
N PHE A 81 11.30 -19.15 -1.77
CA PHE A 81 11.18 -18.71 -0.37
C PHE A 81 10.25 -19.63 0.45
N ALA A 82 10.50 -19.67 1.75
CA ALA A 82 9.75 -20.51 2.68
C ALA A 82 8.50 -19.79 3.18
N PHE A 83 7.44 -20.56 3.43
CA PHE A 83 6.24 -20.10 4.11
C PHE A 83 5.72 -21.16 5.07
N ARG A 84 4.93 -20.71 6.03
CA ARG A 84 4.30 -21.58 7.03
C ARG A 84 2.94 -22.02 6.55
N LEU A 85 2.66 -23.31 6.66
CA LEU A 85 1.41 -23.92 6.19
C LEU A 85 0.21 -23.54 7.08
N ASP A 86 0.46 -23.19 8.33
CA ASP A 86 -0.55 -22.76 9.30
C ASP A 86 -0.89 -21.27 9.21
N ASP A 87 -0.05 -20.47 8.52
CA ASP A 87 -0.22 -19.02 8.39
C ASP A 87 -0.84 -18.60 7.04
N VAL A 88 -1.23 -19.55 6.19
CA VAL A 88 -1.80 -19.27 4.86
C VAL A 88 -3.27 -19.67 4.76
N ALA A 89 -4.05 -18.84 4.08
CA ALA A 89 -5.35 -19.24 3.57
C ALA A 89 -5.16 -20.14 2.34
N TRP A 90 -6.09 -21.05 2.08
CA TRP A 90 -6.02 -21.87 0.88
C TRP A 90 -7.38 -22.09 0.24
N GLU A 91 -7.32 -22.33 -1.07
CA GLU A 91 -8.46 -22.64 -1.93
C GLU A 91 -8.12 -23.87 -2.80
N SER A 92 -9.07 -24.76 -3.00
CA SER A 92 -8.96 -25.96 -3.86
C SER A 92 -10.35 -26.35 -4.33
N GLY A 93 -10.63 -26.09 -5.61
CA GLY A 93 -11.99 -26.12 -6.17
C GLY A 93 -12.94 -25.24 -5.35
N ASP A 94 -14.09 -25.79 -4.95
CA ASP A 94 -15.09 -25.07 -4.15
C ASP A 94 -14.76 -24.97 -2.64
N ARG A 95 -13.60 -25.46 -2.21
CA ARG A 95 -13.23 -25.51 -0.79
C ARG A 95 -12.22 -24.45 -0.45
N VAL A 96 -12.50 -23.71 0.62
CA VAL A 96 -11.58 -22.75 1.23
C VAL A 96 -11.28 -23.14 2.67
N GLY A 97 -10.09 -22.78 3.15
CA GLY A 97 -9.70 -23.02 4.54
C GLY A 97 -8.53 -22.15 4.99
N SER A 98 -8.20 -22.24 6.28
CA SER A 98 -7.06 -21.55 6.89
C SER A 98 -6.64 -22.28 8.17
N GLY A 99 -5.36 -22.16 8.55
CA GLY A 99 -4.84 -22.81 9.76
C GLY A 99 -4.64 -24.33 9.65
N ASN A 100 -4.70 -24.87 8.43
CA ASN A 100 -4.49 -26.29 8.14
C ASN A 100 -3.76 -26.46 6.82
N ILE A 101 -3.14 -27.63 6.62
CA ILE A 101 -2.36 -27.93 5.41
C ILE A 101 -3.29 -27.93 4.17
N PRO A 102 -2.97 -27.17 3.11
CA PRO A 102 -3.71 -27.17 1.85
C PRO A 102 -3.80 -28.57 1.24
N PRO A 103 -4.92 -28.96 0.60
CA PRO A 103 -5.11 -30.31 0.07
C PRO A 103 -3.98 -30.80 -0.84
N CYS A 104 -3.52 -29.96 -1.77
CA CYS A 104 -2.43 -30.28 -2.69
C CYS A 104 -1.07 -30.46 -2.01
N LEU A 105 -0.86 -29.92 -0.81
CA LEU A 105 0.44 -29.96 -0.11
C LEU A 105 0.47 -30.94 1.06
N ARG A 106 -0.49 -31.88 1.13
CA ARG A 106 -0.53 -32.89 2.19
C ARG A 106 0.60 -33.90 2.05
N GLU A 107 0.88 -34.30 0.83
CA GLU A 107 2.00 -35.18 0.51
C GLU A 107 3.31 -34.38 0.63
N ALA A 108 4.29 -34.96 1.33
CA ALA A 108 5.55 -34.29 1.62
C ALA A 108 6.57 -34.60 0.53
N GLY A 109 7.38 -33.62 0.16
CA GLY A 109 8.42 -33.77 -0.88
C GLY A 109 7.89 -33.82 -2.31
N GLU A 110 6.57 -33.67 -2.51
CA GLU A 110 5.99 -33.49 -3.83
C GLU A 110 5.96 -32.00 -4.19
N SER A 111 6.40 -31.68 -5.41
CA SER A 111 6.31 -30.33 -5.97
C SER A 111 5.04 -30.22 -6.82
N VAL A 112 4.18 -29.26 -6.48
CA VAL A 112 2.83 -29.14 -7.05
C VAL A 112 2.63 -27.73 -7.59
N ALA A 113 1.98 -27.60 -8.74
CA ALA A 113 1.68 -26.30 -9.33
C ALA A 113 0.56 -25.59 -8.53
N VAL A 114 0.78 -24.32 -8.20
CA VAL A 114 -0.17 -23.51 -7.41
C VAL A 114 -0.17 -22.07 -7.88
N HIS A 115 -1.25 -21.34 -7.57
CA HIS A 115 -1.21 -19.88 -7.52
C HIS A 115 -1.04 -19.42 -6.08
N ALA A 116 -0.03 -18.60 -5.80
CA ALA A 116 0.20 -18.02 -4.48
C ALA A 116 -0.18 -16.55 -4.46
N GLY A 117 -0.96 -16.13 -3.46
CA GLY A 117 -1.12 -14.73 -3.10
C GLY A 117 0.10 -14.28 -2.30
N VAL A 118 0.93 -13.41 -2.86
CA VAL A 118 2.19 -12.96 -2.28
C VAL A 118 2.13 -11.47 -1.97
N ILE A 119 2.69 -11.07 -0.83
CA ILE A 119 2.87 -9.67 -0.45
C ILE A 119 4.36 -9.38 -0.21
N GLU A 120 4.78 -8.16 -0.54
CA GLU A 120 6.09 -7.65 -0.16
C GLU A 120 5.98 -6.92 1.19
N VAL A 121 6.76 -7.35 2.17
CA VAL A 121 6.76 -6.82 3.53
C VAL A 121 8.08 -6.14 3.80
N ALA A 122 8.03 -4.89 4.24
CA ALA A 122 9.22 -4.17 4.68
C ALA A 122 9.79 -4.77 5.96
N ARG A 123 11.11 -4.87 6.06
CA ARG A 123 11.75 -5.40 7.27
C ARG A 123 11.52 -4.43 8.44
N PRO A 124 11.19 -4.94 9.64
CA PRO A 124 11.00 -4.10 10.82
C PRO A 124 12.29 -3.41 11.27
N TYR A 125 13.44 -4.01 10.96
CA TYR A 125 14.77 -3.47 11.25
C TYR A 125 15.68 -3.64 10.02
N GLY A 126 16.53 -2.64 9.79
CA GLY A 126 17.45 -2.62 8.64
C GLY A 126 16.80 -2.08 7.36
N SER A 127 17.48 -2.30 6.24
CA SER A 127 16.98 -1.94 4.91
C SER A 127 16.44 -3.16 4.16
N GLY A 128 15.49 -2.90 3.25
CA GLY A 128 14.94 -3.90 2.33
C GLY A 128 13.60 -4.49 2.77
N SER A 129 13.18 -5.48 1.99
CA SER A 129 11.88 -6.15 2.09
C SER A 129 12.06 -7.67 1.98
N TYR A 130 10.98 -8.41 2.21
CA TYR A 130 10.89 -9.83 1.93
C TYR A 130 9.50 -10.17 1.39
N ARG A 131 9.41 -11.24 0.60
CA ARG A 131 8.12 -11.75 0.12
C ARG A 131 7.53 -12.71 1.14
N GLN A 132 6.22 -12.64 1.31
CA GLN A 132 5.45 -13.53 2.18
C GLN A 132 4.26 -14.09 1.41
N VAL A 133 4.04 -15.40 1.51
CA VAL A 133 2.82 -16.04 1.01
C VAL A 133 1.70 -15.82 2.02
N LEU A 134 0.55 -15.33 1.54
CA LEU A 134 -0.67 -15.13 2.33
C LEU A 134 -1.75 -16.15 1.96
N SER A 135 -1.78 -16.57 0.69
CA SER A 135 -2.74 -17.57 0.22
C SER A 135 -2.14 -18.53 -0.79
N VAL A 136 -2.71 -19.74 -0.87
CA VAL A 136 -2.35 -20.77 -1.85
C VAL A 136 -3.62 -21.30 -2.50
N THR A 137 -3.69 -21.24 -3.82
CA THR A 137 -4.74 -21.85 -4.62
C THR A 137 -4.17 -23.10 -5.27
N CYS A 138 -4.70 -24.27 -4.91
CA CYS A 138 -4.34 -25.54 -5.53
C CYS A 138 -4.94 -25.57 -6.94
N LEU A 139 -4.12 -25.96 -7.92
CA LEU A 139 -4.56 -26.24 -9.27
C LEU A 139 -4.92 -27.73 -9.33
N ASP A 140 -6.16 -28.02 -9.73
CA ASP A 140 -6.67 -29.40 -9.86
C ASP A 140 -5.99 -30.17 -11.01
#